data_AF-A0A2K1K851-F1
#
_entry.id   AF-A0A2K1K851-F1
#
_cell.length_a   1.000
_cell.length_b   1.000
_cell.length_c   1.000
_cell.angle_alpha   90.00
_cell.angle_beta   90.00
_cell.angle_gamma   90.00
#
_symmetry.space_group_name_H-M   'P 1'
#
loop_
_entity.id
_entity.type
_entity.pdbx_description
1 polymer ?
#
loop_
_entity_poly.entity_id
_entity_poly.type
_entity_poly.pdbx_seq_one_letter_code
_entity_poly.pdbx_strand_id
1 'polypeptide(L)'
;MASMMETDNVATTNGAAAPAIAAAPPSQTSRTNDRLAESLKLEHQLVKVPFEHLKKAMRLSTRFVEKEVNAVYAGVADAIDKDMSKEEAVQRLTTLVSRLQGLKRKLDESNKGEQVQVQRCRARIDHLSMLQGENGKENELQWNNTRVQRILVDYMLRNSYYDTAFRLAEMKNIQELVDIDIFLEARKVIEALRNRDCTEALTWCSENKSKLKKSKSKFEFKLRLQEFIELVRAERMMDAIMYSRKHLAVWGSTNMKELQQAMATLAFKSNTDCAAYKILFDTQQWDNLTQEFKQEFYKLYGMTHEPLLNIHLQAGLSALKTPFCYEEGCTKEDPLSQEIIRKLADPLPFAKHIHSKLVCYITKEPMNDNNPPLVLPNGYVYSTKAMEQMAMRNQGKIVCPRTGAVYNFSELAKAYIS
;
A
#
# COMPACT_ATOMS: atom_id res chain seq x y z
N MET A 1 -34.05 54.97 35.76
CA MET A 1 -33.36 56.27 35.58
C MET A 1 -33.12 56.41 34.08
N ALA A 2 -33.68 57.46 33.47
CA ALA A 2 -33.61 57.89 32.07
C ALA A 2 -34.20 56.97 30.98
N SER A 3 -35.36 57.40 30.50
CA SER A 3 -36.01 57.12 29.22
C SER A 3 -35.27 57.83 28.08
N MET A 4 -35.32 57.30 26.84
CA MET A 4 -35.60 58.15 25.69
C MET A 4 -36.11 57.35 24.48
N MET A 5 -37.29 57.77 24.01
CA MET A 5 -37.86 57.50 22.69
C MET A 5 -36.98 58.11 21.61
N GLU A 6 -36.89 57.45 20.45
CA GLU A 6 -36.87 58.17 19.18
C GLU A 6 -37.52 57.30 18.09
N THR A 7 -38.48 57.94 17.43
CA THR A 7 -39.22 57.54 16.25
C THR A 7 -38.28 57.37 15.06
N ASP A 8 -38.54 56.42 14.15
CA ASP A 8 -38.32 56.74 12.75
C ASP A 8 -39.13 55.95 11.74
N ASN A 9 -39.38 56.67 10.65
CA ASN A 9 -40.30 56.46 9.56
C ASN A 9 -40.04 55.22 8.70
N VAL A 10 -41.15 54.73 8.15
CA VAL A 10 -41.22 53.80 7.03
C VAL A 10 -40.63 54.46 5.78
N ALA A 11 -39.62 53.81 5.18
CA ALA A 11 -39.24 54.02 3.79
C ALA A 11 -39.06 52.65 3.11
N THR A 12 -40.07 52.27 2.33
CA THR A 12 -40.03 51.19 1.34
C THR A 12 -39.03 51.53 0.24
N THR A 13 -37.97 50.73 0.08
CA THR A 13 -37.19 50.67 -1.16
C THR A 13 -36.99 49.23 -1.61
N ASN A 14 -37.57 48.92 -2.77
CA ASN A 14 -37.36 47.68 -3.52
C ASN A 14 -35.90 47.60 -3.97
N GLY A 15 -35.13 46.64 -3.43
CA GLY A 15 -33.81 46.27 -3.91
C GLY A 15 -33.86 44.96 -4.68
N ALA A 16 -33.71 45.04 -6.01
CA ALA A 16 -33.64 43.89 -6.90
C ALA A 16 -32.45 42.97 -6.54
N ALA A 17 -32.71 41.67 -6.42
CA ALA A 17 -31.67 40.65 -6.22
C ALA A 17 -30.80 40.52 -7.49
N ALA A 18 -29.49 40.72 -7.33
CA ALA A 18 -28.50 40.48 -8.38
C ALA A 18 -28.36 38.97 -8.66
N PRO A 19 -28.14 38.54 -9.91
CA PRO A 19 -28.01 37.12 -10.24
C PRO A 19 -26.66 36.58 -9.74
N ALA A 20 -26.71 35.41 -9.09
CA ALA A 20 -25.52 34.68 -8.68
C ALA A 20 -24.69 34.29 -9.92
N ILE A 21 -23.48 34.85 -10.02
CA ILE A 21 -22.51 34.49 -11.05
C ILE A 21 -22.02 33.07 -10.74
N ALA A 22 -22.43 32.10 -11.56
CA ALA A 22 -21.89 30.75 -11.52
C ALA A 22 -20.38 30.81 -11.85
N ALA A 23 -19.56 30.31 -10.93
CA ALA A 23 -18.11 30.25 -11.13
C ALA A 23 -17.77 29.45 -12.40
N ALA A 24 -16.91 30.03 -13.24
CA ALA A 24 -16.48 29.39 -14.48
C ALA A 24 -15.82 28.03 -14.20
N PRO A 25 -16.07 27.00 -15.03
CA PRO A 25 -15.46 25.70 -14.87
C PRO A 25 -13.93 25.78 -14.88
N PRO A 26 -13.22 25.03 -14.01
CA PRO A 26 -11.76 25.07 -13.94
C PRO A 26 -11.13 24.73 -15.30
N SER A 27 -10.06 25.46 -15.65
CA SER A 27 -9.29 25.26 -16.89
C SER A 27 -8.75 23.83 -16.99
N GLN A 28 -8.55 23.33 -18.21
CA GLN A 28 -8.07 21.95 -18.43
C GLN A 28 -6.75 21.67 -17.69
N THR A 29 -5.86 22.66 -17.61
CA THR A 29 -4.58 22.61 -16.89
C THR A 29 -4.73 22.49 -15.37
N SER A 30 -5.76 23.09 -14.76
CA SER A 30 -5.99 22.93 -13.32
C SER A 30 -6.51 21.52 -13.01
N ARG A 31 -7.42 20.99 -13.85
CA ARG A 31 -7.98 19.63 -13.68
C ARG A 31 -6.94 18.53 -13.87
N THR A 32 -5.95 18.73 -14.74
CA THR A 32 -4.83 17.78 -14.90
C THR A 32 -3.92 17.79 -13.68
N ASN A 33 -3.63 18.96 -13.10
CA ASN A 33 -2.83 19.07 -11.89
C ASN A 33 -3.51 18.41 -10.68
N ASP A 34 -4.83 18.57 -10.54
CA ASP A 34 -5.60 17.91 -9.47
C ASP A 34 -5.58 16.38 -9.62
N ARG A 35 -5.73 15.86 -10.85
CA ARG A 35 -5.65 14.42 -11.13
C ARG A 35 -4.27 13.83 -10.83
N LEU A 36 -3.20 14.56 -11.19
CA LEU A 36 -1.83 14.16 -10.90
C LEU A 36 -1.59 14.14 -9.39
N ALA A 37 -2.06 15.15 -8.66
CA ALA A 37 -1.93 15.20 -7.21
C ALA A 37 -2.66 14.03 -6.51
N GLU A 38 -3.86 13.67 -6.95
CA GLU A 38 -4.57 12.49 -6.41
C GLU A 38 -3.87 11.17 -6.75
N SER A 39 -3.33 11.02 -7.97
CA SER A 39 -2.57 9.82 -8.35
C SER A 39 -1.32 9.64 -7.49
N LEU A 40 -0.61 10.73 -7.18
CA LEU A 40 0.58 10.72 -6.32
C LEU A 40 0.27 10.32 -4.87
N LYS A 41 -0.95 10.55 -4.36
CA LYS A 41 -1.33 10.08 -3.01
C LYS A 41 -1.32 8.55 -2.91
N LEU A 42 -1.66 7.86 -3.99
CA LEU A 42 -1.61 6.39 -4.06
C LEU A 42 -0.17 5.84 -4.13
N GLU A 43 0.80 6.72 -4.37
CA GLU A 43 2.23 6.38 -4.48
C GLU A 43 2.98 6.53 -3.15
N HIS A 44 2.29 6.73 -2.02
CA HIS A 44 2.91 6.87 -0.71
C HIS A 44 3.90 5.73 -0.39
N GLN A 45 3.47 4.47 -0.59
CA GLN A 45 4.29 3.29 -0.32
C GLN A 45 5.59 3.30 -1.15
N LEU A 46 5.53 3.75 -2.41
CA LEU A 46 6.68 3.77 -3.31
C LEU A 46 7.85 4.54 -2.70
N VAL A 47 7.58 5.72 -2.14
CA VAL A 47 8.61 6.60 -1.57
C VAL A 47 8.91 6.24 -0.12
N LYS A 48 7.89 5.80 0.63
CA LYS A 48 8.00 5.58 2.08
C LYS A 48 8.89 4.40 2.44
N VAL A 49 8.74 3.27 1.74
CA VAL A 49 9.47 2.03 2.01
C VAL A 49 11.01 2.20 1.92
N PRO A 50 11.59 2.73 0.83
CA PRO A 50 13.04 2.84 0.68
C PRO A 50 13.59 3.93 1.61
N PHE A 51 12.79 4.97 1.90
CA PHE A 51 13.15 5.98 2.89
C PHE A 51 13.24 5.39 4.30
N GLU A 52 12.28 4.55 4.72
CA GLU A 52 12.35 3.86 6.01
C GLU A 52 13.53 2.89 6.08
N HIS A 53 13.88 2.25 4.97
CA HIS A 53 15.05 1.37 4.87
C HIS A 53 16.37 2.16 4.97
N LEU A 54 16.51 3.28 4.24
CA LEU A 54 17.65 4.21 4.36
C LEU A 54 17.79 4.72 5.80
N LYS A 55 16.67 5.13 6.42
CA LYS A 55 16.64 5.57 7.82
C LYS A 55 17.04 4.45 8.79
N LYS A 56 16.73 3.18 8.49
CA LYS A 56 17.19 2.03 9.30
C LYS A 56 18.71 1.89 9.16
N ALA A 57 19.23 1.89 7.93
CA ALA A 57 20.67 1.77 7.63
C ALA A 57 21.48 2.87 8.32
N MET A 58 21.11 4.14 8.13
CA MET A 58 21.78 5.28 8.75
C MET A 58 21.78 5.19 10.28
N ARG A 59 20.65 4.82 10.90
CA ARG A 59 20.58 4.66 12.37
C ARG A 59 21.50 3.57 12.89
N LEU A 60 21.65 2.46 12.17
CA LEU A 60 22.55 1.38 12.55
C LEU A 60 24.01 1.81 12.40
N SER A 61 24.34 2.48 11.30
CA SER A 61 25.66 3.06 11.04
C SER A 61 26.06 4.07 12.13
N THR A 62 25.19 5.04 12.44
CA THR A 62 25.45 6.04 13.50
C THR A 62 25.67 5.39 14.87
N ARG A 63 24.82 4.42 15.27
CA ARG A 63 24.99 3.73 16.56
C ARG A 63 26.30 2.95 16.64
N PHE A 64 26.71 2.33 15.53
CA PHE A 64 27.97 1.60 15.48
C PHE A 64 29.16 2.57 15.62
N VAL A 65 29.13 3.69 14.91
CA VAL A 65 30.16 4.75 15.02
C VAL A 65 30.23 5.29 16.44
N GLU A 66 29.10 5.68 17.04
CA GLU A 66 29.04 6.17 18.42
C GLU A 66 29.63 5.16 19.41
N LYS A 67 29.27 3.87 19.27
CA LYS A 67 29.78 2.80 20.14
C LYS A 67 31.30 2.65 20.04
N GLU A 68 31.85 2.55 18.82
CA GLU A 68 33.28 2.34 18.65
C GLU A 68 34.10 3.58 19.00
N VAL A 69 33.63 4.79 18.65
CA VAL A 69 34.30 6.05 19.02
C VAL A 69 34.33 6.23 20.54
N ASN A 70 33.20 6.01 21.24
CA ASN A 70 33.16 6.10 22.70
C ASN A 70 34.09 5.08 23.36
N ALA A 71 34.18 3.88 22.80
CA ALA A 71 35.05 2.85 23.35
C ALA A 71 36.54 3.12 23.08
N VAL A 72 36.88 3.79 21.98
CA VAL A 72 38.24 4.31 21.73
C VAL A 72 38.56 5.44 22.71
N TYR A 73 37.65 6.40 22.89
CA TYR A 73 37.84 7.51 23.84
C TYR A 73 38.05 6.99 25.27
N ALA A 74 37.22 6.06 25.73
CA ALA A 74 37.37 5.42 27.03
C ALA A 74 38.70 4.65 27.16
N GLY A 75 39.14 3.97 26.09
CA GLY A 75 40.42 3.28 26.07
C GLY A 75 41.63 4.21 26.10
N VAL A 76 41.54 5.41 25.51
CA VAL A 76 42.57 6.45 25.61
C VAL A 76 42.60 7.05 27.01
N ALA A 77 41.44 7.36 27.59
CA ALA A 77 41.35 7.88 28.96
C ALA A 77 41.96 6.91 29.99
N ASP A 78 41.63 5.62 29.93
CA ASP A 78 42.23 4.59 30.81
C ASP A 78 43.75 4.46 30.61
N ALA A 79 44.25 4.81 29.43
CA ALA A 79 45.68 4.78 29.14
C ALA A 79 46.44 6.00 29.67
N ILE A 80 45.76 7.11 29.95
CA ILE A 80 46.38 8.32 30.52
C ILE A 80 46.52 8.18 32.05
N ASP A 81 45.56 7.53 32.70
CA ASP A 81 45.48 7.47 34.17
C ASP A 81 46.32 6.34 34.81
N LYS A 82 46.96 5.48 34.00
CA LYS A 82 47.73 4.32 34.49
C LYS A 82 49.21 4.48 34.21
N ASP A 83 50.01 4.33 35.26
CA ASP A 83 51.46 4.17 35.13
C ASP A 83 51.73 2.78 34.52
N MET A 84 52.22 2.75 33.29
CA MET A 84 52.32 1.53 32.48
C MET A 84 53.68 1.39 31.80
N SER A 85 54.10 0.14 31.57
CA SER A 85 55.32 -0.13 30.83
C SER A 85 55.18 0.28 29.36
N LYS A 86 56.32 0.50 28.69
CA LYS A 86 56.34 0.87 27.27
C LYS A 86 55.69 -0.22 26.41
N GLU A 87 55.95 -1.48 26.74
CA GLU A 87 55.39 -2.64 26.04
C GLU A 87 53.87 -2.71 26.19
N GLU A 88 53.34 -2.42 27.38
CA GLU A 88 51.89 -2.39 27.63
C GLU A 88 51.21 -1.22 26.90
N ALA A 89 51.85 -0.04 26.89
CA ALA A 89 51.37 1.12 26.15
C ALA A 89 51.27 0.85 24.63
N VAL A 90 52.31 0.24 24.05
CA VAL A 90 52.33 -0.14 22.63
C VAL A 90 51.24 -1.16 22.31
N GLN A 91 51.03 -2.17 23.16
CA GLN A 91 49.99 -3.18 22.95
C GLN A 91 48.58 -2.57 22.98
N ARG A 92 48.34 -1.63 23.91
CA ARG A 92 47.06 -0.91 24.02
C ARG A 92 46.81 0.00 22.83
N LEU A 93 47.80 0.80 22.42
CA LEU A 93 47.70 1.64 21.23
C LEU A 93 47.44 0.80 19.96
N THR A 94 48.12 -0.34 19.83
CA THR A 94 47.89 -1.29 18.72
C THR A 94 46.45 -1.80 18.70
N THR A 95 45.88 -2.08 19.88
CA THR A 95 44.47 -2.50 20.01
C THR A 95 43.50 -1.37 19.64
N LEU A 96 43.78 -0.12 20.03
CA LEU A 96 42.95 1.03 19.64
C LEU A 96 43.03 1.28 18.13
N VAL A 97 44.22 1.18 17.54
CA VAL A 97 44.43 1.29 16.09
C VAL A 97 43.66 0.19 15.35
N SER A 98 43.71 -1.06 15.80
CA SER A 98 42.98 -2.16 15.16
C SER A 98 41.46 -1.96 15.21
N ARG A 99 40.93 -1.41 16.31
CA ARG A 99 39.51 -1.01 16.41
C ARG A 99 39.15 0.12 15.45
N LEU A 100 39.96 1.16 15.34
CA LEU A 100 39.74 2.25 14.37
C LEU A 100 39.79 1.76 12.92
N GLN A 101 40.70 0.82 12.61
CA GLN A 101 40.73 0.17 11.30
C GLN A 101 39.48 -0.67 11.04
N GLY A 102 38.98 -1.39 12.05
CA GLY A 102 37.71 -2.12 11.99
C GLY A 102 36.51 -1.18 11.77
N LEU A 103 36.48 -0.05 12.49
CA LEU A 103 35.47 0.99 12.31
C LEU A 103 35.47 1.54 10.89
N LYS A 104 36.65 1.87 10.34
CA LYS A 104 36.80 2.34 8.95
C LYS A 104 36.20 1.34 7.96
N ARG A 105 36.59 0.06 8.06
CA ARG A 105 36.07 -1.00 7.18
C ARG A 105 34.55 -1.12 7.25
N LYS A 106 33.98 -1.10 8.47
CA LYS A 106 32.53 -1.19 8.66
C LYS A 106 31.78 0.03 8.16
N LEU A 107 32.38 1.22 8.27
CA LEU A 107 31.82 2.45 7.74
C LEU A 107 31.80 2.44 6.22
N ASP A 108 32.85 1.92 5.57
CA ASP A 108 32.90 1.76 4.11
C ASP A 108 31.81 0.80 3.60
N GLU A 109 31.58 -0.32 4.30
CA GLU A 109 30.47 -1.25 4.01
C GLU A 109 29.11 -0.59 4.18
N SER A 110 28.91 0.13 5.30
CA SER A 110 27.64 0.78 5.62
C SER A 110 27.32 1.89 4.61
N ASN A 111 28.33 2.69 4.24
CA ASN A 111 28.20 3.74 3.24
C ASN A 111 27.79 3.19 1.86
N LYS A 112 28.39 2.06 1.42
CA LYS A 112 27.96 1.39 0.18
C LYS A 112 26.50 0.96 0.25
N GLY A 113 26.08 0.36 1.37
CA GLY A 113 24.68 -0.03 1.60
C GLY A 113 23.73 1.17 1.58
N GLU A 114 24.10 2.27 2.24
CA GLU A 114 23.33 3.52 2.25
C GLU A 114 23.21 4.15 0.86
N GLN A 115 24.29 4.16 0.07
CA GLN A 115 24.27 4.68 -1.31
C GLN A 115 23.28 3.93 -2.21
N VAL A 116 23.19 2.60 -2.09
CA VAL A 116 22.20 1.80 -2.82
C VAL A 116 20.77 2.24 -2.47
N GLN A 117 20.50 2.53 -1.20
CA GLN A 117 19.16 2.98 -0.77
C GLN A 117 18.87 4.42 -1.21
N VAL A 118 19.88 5.30 -1.22
CA VAL A 118 19.76 6.65 -1.79
C VAL A 118 19.46 6.58 -3.28
N GLN A 119 20.15 5.71 -4.03
CA GLN A 119 19.89 5.49 -5.45
C GLN A 119 18.45 5.02 -5.69
N ARG A 120 17.94 4.07 -4.90
CA ARG A 120 16.52 3.65 -4.97
C ARG A 120 15.55 4.78 -4.68
N CYS A 121 15.82 5.61 -3.67
CA CYS A 121 14.99 6.78 -3.38
C CYS A 121 14.98 7.74 -4.57
N ARG A 122 16.15 8.02 -5.17
CA ARG A 122 16.29 8.90 -6.33
C ARG A 122 15.54 8.35 -7.55
N ALA A 123 15.76 7.09 -7.92
CA ALA A 123 15.10 6.44 -9.05
C ALA A 123 13.56 6.53 -8.95
N ARG A 124 13.01 6.39 -7.74
CA ARG A 124 11.57 6.50 -7.51
C ARG A 124 11.06 7.93 -7.57
N ILE A 125 11.82 8.90 -7.09
CA ILE A 125 11.50 10.33 -7.25
C ILE A 125 11.54 10.71 -8.73
N ASP A 126 12.58 10.30 -9.46
CA ASP A 126 12.73 10.56 -10.90
C ASP A 126 11.56 9.95 -11.68
N HIS A 127 11.17 8.71 -11.34
CA HIS A 127 10.00 8.07 -11.93
C HIS A 127 8.69 8.83 -11.67
N LEU A 128 8.50 9.41 -10.48
CA LEU A 128 7.32 10.25 -10.19
C LEU A 128 7.37 11.58 -10.96
N SER A 129 8.56 12.17 -11.14
CA SER A 129 8.76 13.40 -11.89
C SER A 129 8.49 13.26 -13.40
N MET A 130 8.51 12.04 -13.95
CA MET A 130 8.15 11.79 -15.36
C MET A 130 6.75 12.31 -15.73
N LEU A 131 5.82 12.37 -14.76
CA LEU A 131 4.46 12.88 -14.94
C LEU A 131 4.38 14.41 -15.08
N GLN A 132 5.46 15.14 -14.80
CA GLN A 132 5.50 16.61 -14.84
C GLN A 132 6.10 17.18 -16.15
N GLY A 133 6.55 16.31 -17.07
CA GLY A 133 7.24 16.72 -18.31
C GLY A 133 6.31 17.12 -19.48
N GLU A 134 6.86 17.86 -20.45
CA GLU A 134 6.13 18.43 -21.60
C GLU A 134 5.57 17.39 -22.60
N ASN A 135 6.10 16.15 -22.61
CA ASN A 135 5.62 15.03 -23.45
C ASN A 135 4.52 14.19 -22.76
N GLY A 136 3.44 14.85 -22.34
CA GLY A 136 2.47 14.32 -21.38
C GLY A 136 1.88 12.93 -21.68
N LYS A 137 1.43 12.65 -22.92
CA LYS A 137 0.70 11.39 -23.23
C LYS A 137 1.58 10.14 -23.31
N GLU A 138 2.75 10.24 -23.94
CA GLU A 138 3.66 9.10 -24.07
C GLU A 138 4.30 8.78 -22.72
N ASN A 139 4.70 9.81 -21.98
CA ASN A 139 5.23 9.66 -20.62
C ASN A 139 4.18 9.05 -19.68
N GLU A 140 2.91 9.47 -19.77
CA GLU A 140 1.82 8.90 -18.97
C GLU A 140 1.59 7.41 -19.29
N LEU A 141 1.64 7.02 -20.56
CA LEU A 141 1.50 5.61 -20.95
C LEU A 141 2.65 4.75 -20.41
N GLN A 142 3.89 5.20 -20.59
CA GLN A 142 5.08 4.51 -20.06
C GLN A 142 5.04 4.41 -18.53
N TRP A 143 4.68 5.51 -17.87
CA TRP A 143 4.55 5.56 -16.41
C TRP A 143 3.50 4.57 -15.91
N ASN A 144 2.30 4.56 -16.52
CA ASN A 144 1.23 3.64 -16.16
C ASN A 144 1.62 2.17 -16.39
N ASN A 145 2.30 1.86 -17.49
CA ASN A 145 2.80 0.51 -17.75
C ASN A 145 3.77 0.06 -16.65
N THR A 146 4.75 0.89 -16.31
CA THR A 146 5.70 0.62 -15.21
C THR A 146 4.97 0.46 -13.87
N ARG A 147 4.00 1.33 -13.58
CA ARG A 147 3.18 1.26 -12.37
C ARG A 147 2.50 -0.09 -12.21
N VAL A 148 1.85 -0.59 -13.27
CA VAL A 148 1.20 -1.91 -13.27
C VAL A 148 2.22 -3.01 -12.97
N GLN A 149 3.40 -2.99 -13.60
CA GLN A 149 4.43 -4.01 -13.34
C GLN A 149 4.87 -4.02 -11.88
N ARG A 150 5.08 -2.85 -11.27
CA ARG A 150 5.43 -2.78 -9.84
C ARG A 150 4.30 -3.28 -8.94
N ILE A 151 3.04 -2.97 -9.25
CA ILE A 151 1.88 -3.46 -8.50
C ILE A 151 1.81 -5.00 -8.54
N LEU A 152 2.10 -5.59 -9.70
CA LEU A 152 2.19 -7.04 -9.85
C LEU A 152 3.34 -7.63 -9.03
N VAL A 153 4.51 -6.99 -9.04
CA VAL A 153 5.65 -7.40 -8.20
C VAL A 153 5.30 -7.33 -6.70
N ASP A 154 4.68 -6.25 -6.22
CA ASP A 154 4.19 -6.12 -4.83
C ASP A 154 3.23 -7.27 -4.47
N TYR A 155 2.26 -7.56 -5.34
CA TYR A 155 1.32 -8.66 -5.15
C TYR A 155 2.02 -10.01 -5.06
N MET A 156 2.95 -10.29 -5.98
CA MET A 156 3.71 -11.54 -6.00
C MET A 156 4.55 -11.71 -4.73
N LEU A 157 5.24 -10.65 -4.29
CA LEU A 157 6.06 -10.68 -3.07
C LEU A 157 5.23 -10.94 -1.81
N ARG A 158 4.04 -10.33 -1.71
CA ARG A 158 3.11 -10.53 -0.58
C ARG A 158 2.53 -11.95 -0.52
N ASN A 159 2.37 -12.59 -1.68
CA ASN A 159 1.89 -13.95 -1.83
C ASN A 159 3.02 -15.00 -1.91
N SER A 160 4.26 -14.62 -1.60
CA SER A 160 5.43 -15.51 -1.59
C SER A 160 5.86 -16.06 -2.96
N TYR A 161 5.46 -15.43 -4.07
CA TYR A 161 5.93 -15.74 -5.43
C TYR A 161 7.22 -14.98 -5.76
N TYR A 162 8.27 -15.18 -4.96
CA TYR A 162 9.50 -14.38 -5.01
C TYR A 162 10.27 -14.53 -6.33
N ASP A 163 10.43 -15.74 -6.85
CA ASP A 163 11.20 -15.98 -8.08
C ASP A 163 10.51 -15.35 -9.29
N THR A 164 9.18 -15.43 -9.35
CA THR A 164 8.38 -14.78 -10.40
C THR A 164 8.47 -13.26 -10.30
N ALA A 165 8.38 -12.71 -9.08
CA ALA A 165 8.53 -11.28 -8.82
C ALA A 165 9.91 -10.77 -9.27
N PHE A 166 10.97 -11.52 -8.95
CA PHE A 166 12.34 -11.20 -9.34
C PHE A 166 12.50 -11.21 -10.86
N ARG A 167 12.08 -12.29 -11.53
CA ARG A 167 12.15 -12.40 -13.00
C ARG A 167 11.38 -11.27 -13.69
N LEU A 168 10.20 -10.92 -13.19
CA LEU A 168 9.41 -9.81 -13.74
C LEU A 168 10.14 -8.48 -13.59
N ALA A 169 10.73 -8.23 -12.42
CA ALA A 169 11.49 -7.01 -12.15
C ALA A 169 12.71 -6.88 -13.06
N GLU A 170 13.46 -7.97 -13.30
CA GLU A 170 14.59 -7.99 -14.23
C GLU A 170 14.16 -7.78 -15.68
N MET A 171 13.15 -8.52 -16.14
CA MET A 171 12.66 -8.42 -17.53
C MET A 171 12.15 -7.02 -17.87
N LYS A 172 11.62 -6.29 -16.88
CA LYS A 172 11.11 -4.92 -17.05
C LYS A 172 12.10 -3.85 -16.63
N ASN A 173 13.28 -4.23 -16.13
CA ASN A 173 14.31 -3.33 -15.61
C ASN A 173 13.77 -2.34 -14.55
N ILE A 174 12.99 -2.85 -13.59
CA ILE A 174 12.33 -2.05 -12.54
C ILE A 174 12.81 -2.40 -11.12
N GLN A 175 13.97 -3.04 -10.98
CA GLN A 175 14.51 -3.52 -9.70
C GLN A 175 14.66 -2.39 -8.67
N GLU A 176 14.99 -1.17 -9.11
CA GLU A 176 15.10 0.01 -8.22
C GLU A 176 13.74 0.55 -7.76
N LEU A 177 12.67 0.21 -8.46
CA LEU A 177 11.30 0.68 -8.21
C LEU A 177 10.47 -0.30 -7.39
N VAL A 178 11.03 -1.45 -7.00
CA VAL A 178 10.36 -2.50 -6.24
C VAL A 178 11.14 -2.87 -4.97
N ASP A 179 10.48 -3.56 -4.03
CA ASP A 179 10.98 -3.75 -2.66
C ASP A 179 11.44 -5.19 -2.37
N ILE A 180 12.01 -5.88 -3.37
CA ILE A 180 12.33 -7.33 -3.30
C ILE A 180 13.15 -7.69 -2.03
N ASP A 181 14.25 -6.99 -1.76
CA ASP A 181 15.13 -7.32 -0.63
C ASP A 181 14.42 -7.27 0.71
N ILE A 182 13.50 -6.32 0.87
CA ILE A 182 12.75 -6.11 2.11
C ILE A 182 11.78 -7.27 2.34
N PHE A 183 11.19 -7.79 1.27
CA PHE A 183 10.36 -8.98 1.32
C PHE A 183 11.17 -10.27 1.50
N LEU A 184 12.43 -10.33 1.06
CA LEU A 184 13.33 -11.44 1.35
C LEU A 184 13.78 -11.48 2.82
N GLU A 185 13.98 -10.31 3.45
CA GLU A 185 14.16 -10.22 4.91
C GLU A 185 12.93 -10.75 5.66
N ALA A 186 11.73 -10.32 5.24
CA ALA A 186 10.48 -10.81 5.82
C ALA A 186 10.27 -12.32 5.62
N ARG A 187 10.70 -12.85 4.46
CA ARG A 187 10.61 -14.29 4.15
C ARG A 187 11.32 -15.13 5.19
N LYS A 188 12.52 -14.73 5.63
CA LYS A 188 13.28 -15.47 6.67
C LYS A 188 12.47 -15.63 7.95
N VAL A 189 11.83 -14.56 8.40
CA VAL A 189 10.98 -14.58 9.60
C VAL A 189 9.74 -15.45 9.38
N ILE A 190 9.08 -15.33 8.23
CA ILE A 190 7.88 -16.12 7.89
C ILE A 190 8.21 -17.62 7.82
N GLU A 191 9.33 -17.99 7.20
CA GLU A 191 9.78 -19.39 7.11
C GLU A 191 10.16 -19.95 8.49
N ALA A 192 10.85 -19.17 9.32
CA ALA A 192 11.16 -19.57 10.69
C ALA A 192 9.87 -19.83 11.51
N LEU A 193 8.89 -18.92 11.45
CA LEU A 193 7.60 -19.10 12.13
C LEU A 193 6.84 -20.33 11.61
N ARG A 194 6.84 -20.59 10.30
CA ARG A 194 6.25 -21.82 9.73
C ARG A 194 6.94 -23.08 10.23
N ASN A 195 8.24 -23.01 10.46
CA ASN A 195 9.05 -24.08 11.04
C ASN A 195 9.00 -24.12 12.58
N ARG A 196 8.08 -23.36 13.21
CA ARG A 196 7.88 -23.27 14.66
C ARG A 196 9.08 -22.73 15.42
N ASP A 197 9.82 -21.83 14.79
CA ASP A 197 10.95 -21.11 15.39
C ASP A 197 10.63 -19.61 15.52
N CYS A 198 10.70 -19.11 16.75
CA CYS A 198 10.47 -17.69 17.07
C CYS A 198 11.77 -16.85 16.99
N THR A 199 12.94 -17.46 16.81
CA THR A 199 14.26 -16.81 16.92
C THR A 199 14.40 -15.59 15.99
N GLU A 200 14.11 -15.77 14.71
CA GLU A 200 14.18 -14.69 13.71
C GLU A 200 13.16 -13.58 13.99
N ALA A 201 11.94 -13.96 14.39
CA ALA A 201 10.87 -13.01 14.71
C ALA A 201 11.20 -12.17 15.95
N LEU A 202 11.78 -12.78 16.99
CA LEU A 202 12.22 -12.10 18.20
C LEU A 202 13.43 -11.21 17.96
N THR A 203 14.35 -11.64 17.09
CA THR A 203 15.46 -10.80 16.63
C THR A 203 14.91 -9.56 15.93
N TRP A 204 13.96 -9.74 15.01
CA TRP A 204 13.26 -8.63 14.35
C TRP A 204 12.53 -7.71 15.35
N CYS A 205 11.89 -8.24 16.39
CA CYS A 205 11.30 -7.43 17.46
C CYS A 205 12.35 -6.57 18.17
N SER A 206 13.52 -7.15 18.48
CA SER A 206 14.60 -6.43 19.16
C SER A 206 15.17 -5.28 18.33
N GLU A 207 15.34 -5.49 17.01
CA GLU A 207 15.80 -4.46 16.08
C GLU A 207 14.82 -3.29 15.96
N ASN A 208 13.52 -3.59 16.07
CA ASN A 208 12.43 -2.64 15.85
C ASN A 208 11.72 -2.18 17.14
N LYS A 209 12.27 -2.51 18.31
CA LYS A 209 11.68 -2.30 19.64
C LYS A 209 11.09 -0.91 19.86
N SER A 210 11.82 0.15 19.47
CA SER A 210 11.34 1.53 19.66
C SER A 210 10.09 1.86 18.84
N LYS A 211 9.97 1.32 17.62
CA LYS A 211 8.79 1.51 16.76
C LYS A 211 7.62 0.67 17.25
N LEU A 212 7.88 -0.60 17.61
CA LEU A 212 6.86 -1.51 18.15
C LEU A 212 6.27 -1.01 19.49
N LYS A 213 7.10 -0.43 20.35
CA LYS A 213 6.62 0.19 21.60
C LYS A 213 5.72 1.40 21.33
N LYS A 214 6.05 2.23 20.32
CA LYS A 214 5.21 3.38 19.91
C LYS A 214 3.88 2.93 19.32
N SER A 215 3.85 1.83 18.56
CA SER A 215 2.61 1.26 18.03
C SER A 215 1.82 0.42 19.04
N LYS A 216 2.32 0.25 20.26
CA LYS A 216 1.76 -0.62 21.32
C LYS A 216 1.54 -2.06 20.82
N SER A 217 2.45 -2.56 19.99
CA SER A 217 2.34 -3.92 19.44
C SER A 217 2.43 -4.98 20.54
N LYS A 218 1.58 -6.01 20.44
CA LYS A 218 1.61 -7.20 21.31
C LYS A 218 2.39 -8.37 20.67
N PHE A 219 3.03 -8.16 19.52
CA PHE A 219 3.64 -9.24 18.75
C PHE A 219 4.76 -9.97 19.51
N GLU A 220 5.70 -9.23 20.12
CA GLU A 220 6.78 -9.84 20.91
C GLU A 220 6.22 -10.67 22.08
N PHE A 221 5.19 -10.16 22.76
CA PHE A 221 4.53 -10.87 23.86
C PHE A 221 3.94 -12.21 23.37
N LYS A 222 3.25 -12.22 22.22
CA LYS A 222 2.65 -13.44 21.67
C LYS A 222 3.68 -14.46 21.20
N LEU A 223 4.81 -14.02 20.64
CA LEU A 223 5.94 -14.91 20.30
C LEU A 223 6.49 -15.59 21.56
N ARG A 224 6.74 -14.82 22.61
CA ARG A 224 7.22 -15.34 23.90
C ARG A 224 6.20 -16.29 24.55
N LEU A 225 4.91 -15.98 24.41
CA LEU A 225 3.83 -16.85 24.86
C LEU A 225 3.85 -18.18 24.11
N GLN A 226 4.05 -18.15 22.78
CA GLN A 226 4.14 -19.36 21.97
C GLN A 226 5.36 -20.22 22.35
N GLU A 227 6.54 -19.63 22.55
CA GLU A 227 7.73 -20.37 23.04
C GLU A 227 7.44 -21.07 24.37
N PHE A 228 6.74 -20.38 25.29
CA PHE A 228 6.28 -20.98 26.55
C PHE A 228 5.33 -22.15 26.32
N ILE A 229 4.32 -22.00 25.46
CA ILE A 229 3.36 -23.07 25.14
C ILE A 229 4.06 -24.29 24.52
N GLU A 230 5.06 -24.08 23.66
CA GLU A 230 5.83 -25.20 23.10
C GLU A 230 6.69 -25.91 24.15
N LEU A 231 7.23 -25.21 25.16
CA LEU A 231 7.90 -25.86 26.30
C LEU A 231 6.93 -26.73 27.10
N VAL A 232 5.69 -26.25 27.31
CA VAL A 232 4.63 -27.03 27.96
C VAL A 232 4.23 -28.23 27.11
N ARG A 233 4.09 -28.05 25.78
CA ARG A 233 3.79 -29.13 24.82
C ARG A 233 4.85 -30.23 24.85
N ALA A 234 6.11 -29.87 25.03
CA ALA A 234 7.25 -30.78 25.16
C ALA A 234 7.41 -31.39 26.57
N GLU A 235 6.46 -31.15 27.48
CA GLU A 235 6.48 -31.60 28.88
C GLU A 235 7.65 -31.09 29.73
N ARG A 236 8.34 -30.03 29.29
CA ARG A 236 9.47 -29.40 30.00
C ARG A 236 8.99 -28.33 30.98
N MET A 237 8.23 -28.75 32.00
CA MET A 237 7.50 -27.82 32.88
C MET A 237 8.40 -26.87 33.68
N MET A 238 9.52 -27.37 34.21
CA MET A 238 10.45 -26.52 34.96
C MET A 238 11.08 -25.45 34.05
N ASP A 239 11.45 -25.83 32.83
CA ASP A 239 11.98 -24.88 31.84
C ASP A 239 10.93 -23.84 31.45
N ALA A 240 9.68 -24.24 31.26
CA ALA A 240 8.57 -23.32 30.99
C ALA A 240 8.37 -22.30 32.12
N ILE A 241 8.45 -22.74 33.38
CA ILE A 241 8.34 -21.86 34.56
C ILE A 241 9.53 -20.89 34.65
N MET A 242 10.75 -21.37 34.44
CA MET A 242 11.93 -20.50 34.41
C MET A 242 11.85 -19.48 33.28
N TYR A 243 11.45 -19.94 32.09
CA TYR A 243 11.30 -19.12 30.90
C TYR A 243 10.25 -18.02 31.13
N SER A 244 9.10 -18.36 31.69
CA SER A 244 8.03 -17.38 31.93
C SER A 244 8.42 -16.31 32.96
N ARG A 245 9.13 -16.68 34.03
CA ARG A 245 9.69 -15.72 34.99
C ARG A 245 10.68 -14.76 34.33
N LYS A 246 11.52 -15.29 33.43
CA LYS A 246 12.57 -14.50 32.76
C LYS A 246 12.02 -13.58 31.68
N HIS A 247 11.11 -14.08 30.84
CA HIS A 247 10.67 -13.38 29.65
C HIS A 247 9.27 -12.78 29.80
N LEU A 248 8.32 -13.51 30.40
CA LEU A 248 6.90 -13.11 30.41
C LEU A 248 6.51 -12.16 31.57
N ALA A 249 7.27 -12.15 32.66
CA ALA A 249 6.95 -11.36 33.87
C ALA A 249 6.77 -9.85 33.61
N VAL A 250 7.49 -9.29 32.63
CA VAL A 250 7.42 -7.87 32.28
C VAL A 250 6.05 -7.43 31.76
N TRP A 251 5.21 -8.36 31.29
CA TRP A 251 3.84 -8.10 30.83
C TRP A 251 2.77 -8.40 31.88
N GLY A 252 3.15 -8.73 33.11
CA GLY A 252 2.22 -9.04 34.20
C GLY A 252 1.25 -7.91 34.52
N SER A 253 1.65 -6.65 34.34
CA SER A 253 0.78 -5.48 34.56
C SER A 253 -0.15 -5.18 33.38
N THR A 254 0.19 -5.60 32.16
CA THR A 254 -0.55 -5.21 30.93
C THR A 254 -1.37 -6.34 30.32
N ASN A 255 -0.98 -7.60 30.53
CA ASN A 255 -1.53 -8.78 29.86
C ASN A 255 -1.78 -9.95 30.82
N MET A 256 -2.16 -9.63 32.06
CA MET A 256 -2.31 -10.64 33.13
C MET A 256 -3.30 -11.75 32.77
N LYS A 257 -4.41 -11.41 32.08
CA LYS A 257 -5.43 -12.40 31.72
C LYS A 257 -4.89 -13.43 30.74
N GLU A 258 -4.22 -12.99 29.68
CA GLU A 258 -3.59 -13.88 28.70
C GLU A 258 -2.48 -14.72 29.36
N LEU A 259 -1.70 -14.12 30.28
CA LEU A 259 -0.69 -14.84 31.06
C LEU A 259 -1.30 -15.92 31.97
N GLN A 260 -2.36 -15.62 32.71
CA GLN A 260 -3.05 -16.60 33.55
C GLN A 260 -3.59 -17.76 32.73
N GLN A 261 -4.18 -17.48 31.57
CA GLN A 261 -4.68 -18.50 30.66
C GLN A 261 -3.56 -19.41 30.16
N ALA A 262 -2.40 -18.84 29.79
CA ALA A 262 -1.24 -19.63 29.41
C ALA A 262 -0.67 -20.43 30.59
N MET A 263 -0.55 -19.86 31.79
CA MET A 263 -0.06 -20.57 32.97
C MET A 263 -0.94 -21.76 33.35
N ALA A 264 -2.25 -21.67 33.12
CA ALA A 264 -3.16 -22.80 33.34
C ALA A 264 -2.82 -24.03 32.48
N THR A 265 -2.12 -23.85 31.35
CA THR A 265 -1.68 -24.97 30.50
C THR A 265 -0.62 -25.87 31.16
N LEU A 266 0.01 -25.43 32.25
CA LEU A 266 0.85 -26.28 33.09
C LEU A 266 0.04 -27.42 33.74
N ALA A 267 -1.25 -27.18 34.02
CA ALA A 267 -2.18 -28.17 34.52
C ALA A 267 -2.98 -28.81 33.37
N PHE A 268 -3.51 -27.99 32.46
CA PHE A 268 -4.25 -28.41 31.27
C PHE A 268 -3.30 -28.55 30.08
N LYS A 269 -2.59 -29.69 30.01
CA LYS A 269 -1.56 -29.97 28.99
C LYS A 269 -2.14 -30.07 27.57
N SER A 270 -1.27 -30.35 26.60
CA SER A 270 -1.59 -30.42 25.16
C SER A 270 -2.69 -31.41 24.76
N ASN A 271 -2.96 -32.43 25.57
CA ASN A 271 -4.02 -33.42 25.37
C ASN A 271 -5.36 -33.05 26.03
N THR A 272 -5.52 -31.81 26.49
CA THR A 272 -6.75 -31.35 27.16
C THR A 272 -7.96 -31.30 26.22
N ASP A 273 -9.11 -31.75 26.73
CA ASP A 273 -10.41 -31.59 26.07
C ASP A 273 -11.07 -30.23 26.37
N CYS A 274 -10.50 -29.45 27.29
CA CYS A 274 -11.02 -28.12 27.61
C CYS A 274 -10.73 -27.15 26.45
N ALA A 275 -11.77 -26.78 25.70
CA ALA A 275 -11.69 -25.92 24.53
C ALA A 275 -10.92 -24.60 24.79
N ALA A 276 -11.09 -24.01 25.98
CA ALA A 276 -10.45 -22.75 26.38
C ALA A 276 -8.90 -22.82 26.40
N TYR A 277 -8.33 -24.00 26.61
CA TYR A 277 -6.88 -24.22 26.65
C TYR A 277 -6.38 -24.98 25.42
N LYS A 278 -7.21 -25.86 24.85
CA LYS A 278 -6.90 -26.61 23.62
C LYS A 278 -6.52 -25.68 22.47
N ILE A 279 -7.19 -24.54 22.33
CA ILE A 279 -6.91 -23.55 21.27
C ILE A 279 -5.48 -22.98 21.33
N LEU A 280 -4.86 -22.93 22.52
CA LEU A 280 -3.50 -22.41 22.68
C LEU A 280 -2.45 -23.37 22.09
N PHE A 281 -2.74 -24.66 22.06
CA PHE A 281 -1.88 -25.69 21.47
C PHE A 281 -2.15 -25.93 19.98
N ASP A 282 -3.13 -25.25 19.39
CA ASP A 282 -3.45 -25.39 17.97
C ASP A 282 -2.28 -24.96 17.09
N THR A 283 -2.02 -25.71 16.03
CA THR A 283 -1.02 -25.35 15.01
C THR A 283 -1.37 -24.05 14.29
N GLN A 284 -2.66 -23.70 14.22
CA GLN A 284 -3.14 -22.44 13.65
C GLN A 284 -2.58 -21.20 14.35
N GLN A 285 -2.08 -21.31 15.59
CA GLN A 285 -1.43 -20.20 16.28
C GLN A 285 -0.18 -19.70 15.54
N TRP A 286 0.56 -20.59 14.87
CA TRP A 286 1.73 -20.22 14.07
C TRP A 286 1.36 -19.41 12.82
N ASP A 287 0.25 -19.76 12.18
CA ASP A 287 -0.29 -18.97 11.08
C ASP A 287 -0.77 -17.60 11.55
N ASN A 288 -1.42 -17.52 12.72
CA ASN A 288 -1.83 -16.25 13.32
C ASN A 288 -0.62 -15.35 13.62
N LEU A 289 0.45 -15.90 14.18
CA LEU A 289 1.71 -15.19 14.40
C LEU A 289 2.33 -14.71 13.08
N THR A 290 2.26 -15.54 12.04
CA THR A 290 2.74 -15.17 10.70
C THR A 290 1.93 -14.00 10.12
N GLN A 291 0.61 -13.99 10.27
CA GLN A 291 -0.23 -12.88 9.81
C GLN A 291 0.01 -11.61 10.62
N GLU A 292 0.15 -11.72 11.94
CA GLU A 292 0.46 -10.57 12.80
C GLU A 292 1.85 -9.99 12.50
N PHE A 293 2.84 -10.84 12.23
CA PHE A 293 4.14 -10.41 11.72
C PHE A 293 3.98 -9.60 10.43
N LYS A 294 3.24 -10.12 9.44
CA LYS A 294 3.01 -9.41 8.17
C LYS A 294 2.36 -8.05 8.41
N GLN A 295 1.36 -7.96 9.29
CA GLN A 295 0.70 -6.69 9.61
C GLN A 295 1.64 -5.67 10.25
N GLU A 296 2.45 -6.09 11.24
CA GLU A 296 3.43 -5.22 11.88
C GLU A 296 4.55 -4.83 10.92
N PHE A 297 4.99 -5.75 10.07
CA PHE A 297 5.96 -5.51 9.01
C PHE A 297 5.47 -4.44 8.03
N TYR A 298 4.27 -4.58 7.47
CA TYR A 298 3.70 -3.58 6.56
C TYR A 298 3.58 -2.21 7.24
N LYS A 299 3.09 -2.18 8.48
CA LYS A 299 2.98 -0.94 9.27
C LYS A 299 4.35 -0.29 9.52
N LEU A 300 5.39 -1.07 9.79
CA LEU A 300 6.75 -0.58 10.07
C LEU A 300 7.35 0.18 8.89
N TYR A 301 7.10 -0.31 7.67
CA TYR A 301 7.60 0.24 6.41
C TYR A 301 6.62 1.23 5.75
N GLY A 302 5.44 1.46 6.34
CA GLY A 302 4.42 2.35 5.77
C GLY A 302 3.79 1.79 4.51
N MET A 303 3.71 0.46 4.40
CA MET A 303 3.02 -0.24 3.34
C MET A 303 1.52 -0.35 3.66
N THR A 304 0.74 -0.55 2.60
CA THR A 304 -0.67 -0.95 2.71
C THR A 304 -0.79 -2.35 3.29
N HIS A 305 -1.86 -2.59 4.07
CA HIS A 305 -2.15 -3.93 4.62
C HIS A 305 -2.59 -4.89 3.51
N GLU A 306 -3.51 -4.43 2.67
CA GLU A 306 -3.94 -5.13 1.46
C GLU A 306 -2.92 -4.92 0.33
N PRO A 307 -2.68 -5.92 -0.55
CA PRO A 307 -1.87 -5.74 -1.74
C PRO A 307 -2.37 -4.59 -2.62
N LEU A 308 -1.45 -3.87 -3.27
CA LEU A 308 -1.80 -2.73 -4.12
C LEU A 308 -2.75 -3.12 -5.26
N LEU A 309 -2.60 -4.34 -5.79
CA LEU A 309 -3.46 -4.86 -6.85
C LEU A 309 -4.93 -4.90 -6.40
N ASN A 310 -5.19 -5.39 -5.19
CA ASN A 310 -6.53 -5.49 -4.63
C ASN A 310 -7.15 -4.10 -4.49
N ILE A 311 -6.41 -3.15 -3.93
CA ILE A 311 -6.87 -1.77 -3.72
C ILE A 311 -7.24 -1.11 -5.05
N HIS A 312 -6.38 -1.20 -6.07
CA HIS A 312 -6.64 -0.59 -7.37
C HIS A 312 -7.80 -1.27 -8.11
N LEU A 313 -7.88 -2.59 -8.03
CA LEU A 313 -8.96 -3.35 -8.65
C LEU A 313 -10.30 -3.02 -7.99
N GLN A 314 -10.38 -2.98 -6.65
CA GLN A 314 -11.58 -2.58 -5.93
C GLN A 314 -11.98 -1.14 -6.23
N ALA A 315 -11.03 -0.21 -6.29
CA ALA A 315 -11.31 1.19 -6.65
C ALA A 315 -11.87 1.32 -8.07
N GLY A 316 -11.25 0.63 -9.04
CA GLY A 316 -11.71 0.60 -10.42
C GLY A 316 -13.09 -0.04 -10.57
N LEU A 317 -13.32 -1.19 -9.93
CA LEU A 317 -14.62 -1.86 -9.95
C LEU A 317 -15.71 -1.03 -9.29
N SER A 318 -15.42 -0.35 -8.17
CA SER A 318 -16.38 0.55 -7.50
C SER A 318 -16.79 1.72 -8.40
N ALA A 319 -15.87 2.21 -9.26
CA ALA A 319 -16.16 3.28 -10.20
C ALA A 319 -16.99 2.82 -11.41
N LEU A 320 -16.93 1.52 -11.74
CA LEU A 320 -17.68 0.91 -12.86
C LEU A 320 -19.00 0.27 -12.41
N LYS A 321 -19.13 -0.10 -11.14
CA LYS A 321 -20.26 -0.84 -10.61
C LYS A 321 -21.54 -0.02 -10.64
N THR A 322 -22.44 -0.36 -11.56
CA THR A 322 -23.79 0.20 -11.66
C THR A 322 -24.85 -0.88 -11.47
N PRO A 323 -26.10 -0.52 -11.11
CA PRO A 323 -27.20 -1.48 -11.07
C PRO A 323 -27.42 -2.21 -12.40
N PHE A 324 -27.16 -1.55 -13.54
CA PHE A 324 -27.35 -2.08 -14.89
C PHE A 324 -26.31 -3.13 -15.30
N CYS A 325 -25.17 -3.22 -14.59
CA CYS A 325 -24.11 -4.19 -14.87
C CYS A 325 -24.54 -5.66 -14.65
N TYR A 326 -25.70 -5.88 -14.05
CA TYR A 326 -26.26 -7.19 -13.74
C TYR A 326 -27.41 -7.60 -14.67
N GLU A 327 -27.79 -6.75 -15.62
CA GLU A 327 -28.86 -7.03 -16.58
C GLU A 327 -28.36 -7.84 -17.78
N GLU A 328 -29.25 -8.64 -18.40
CA GLU A 328 -28.93 -9.49 -19.56
C GLU A 328 -28.47 -8.70 -20.80
N GLY A 329 -28.73 -7.38 -20.84
CA GLY A 329 -28.32 -6.46 -21.90
C GLY A 329 -26.96 -5.79 -21.72
N CYS A 330 -26.20 -6.11 -20.66
CA CYS A 330 -24.90 -5.52 -20.38
C CYS A 330 -23.91 -5.76 -21.54
N THR A 331 -23.15 -4.73 -21.94
CA THR A 331 -22.22 -4.85 -23.06
C THR A 331 -21.07 -5.78 -22.70
N LYS A 332 -20.59 -6.58 -23.67
CA LYS A 332 -19.38 -7.42 -23.49
C LYS A 332 -18.11 -6.61 -23.17
N GLU A 333 -18.15 -5.30 -23.38
CA GLU A 333 -17.06 -4.36 -23.07
C GLU A 333 -17.05 -3.94 -21.60
N ASP A 334 -18.16 -4.11 -20.87
CA ASP A 334 -18.21 -3.90 -19.43
C ASP A 334 -17.52 -5.08 -18.72
N PRO A 335 -16.46 -4.85 -17.92
CA PRO A 335 -15.82 -5.89 -17.13
C PRO A 335 -16.81 -6.65 -16.21
N LEU A 336 -17.87 -5.98 -15.75
CA LEU A 336 -18.90 -6.55 -14.89
C LEU A 336 -19.92 -7.42 -15.64
N SER A 337 -19.82 -7.51 -16.98
CA SER A 337 -20.54 -8.55 -17.73
C SER A 337 -20.05 -9.96 -17.36
N GLN A 338 -18.80 -10.09 -16.86
CA GLN A 338 -18.20 -11.35 -16.47
C GLN A 338 -18.56 -11.74 -15.03
N GLU A 339 -19.01 -12.97 -14.82
CA GLU A 339 -19.43 -13.47 -13.50
C GLU A 339 -18.31 -13.39 -12.45
N ILE A 340 -17.08 -13.73 -12.83
CA ILE A 340 -15.92 -13.71 -11.92
C ILE A 340 -15.68 -12.29 -11.38
N ILE A 341 -15.77 -11.29 -12.26
CA ILE A 341 -15.58 -9.89 -11.89
C ILE A 341 -16.75 -9.39 -11.03
N ARG A 342 -17.99 -9.82 -11.31
CA ARG A 342 -19.15 -9.51 -10.45
C ARG A 342 -19.00 -10.07 -9.03
N LYS A 343 -18.50 -11.30 -8.88
CA LYS A 343 -18.22 -11.89 -7.57
C LYS A 343 -17.22 -11.06 -6.78
N LEU A 344 -16.19 -10.55 -7.45
CA LEU A 344 -15.20 -9.69 -6.81
C LEU A 344 -15.77 -8.30 -6.45
N ALA A 345 -16.68 -7.77 -7.27
CA ALA A 345 -17.31 -6.48 -7.08
C ALA A 345 -18.49 -6.51 -6.10
N ASP A 346 -19.01 -7.68 -5.73
CA ASP A 346 -20.19 -7.85 -4.89
C ASP A 346 -20.18 -7.02 -3.59
N PRO A 347 -19.10 -7.04 -2.76
CA PRO A 347 -19.05 -6.27 -1.52
C PRO A 347 -18.84 -4.75 -1.73
N LEU A 348 -18.60 -4.30 -2.96
CA LEU A 348 -18.25 -2.91 -3.27
C LEU A 348 -19.50 -2.02 -3.41
N PRO A 349 -19.41 -0.72 -3.09
CA PRO A 349 -20.52 0.20 -3.30
C PRO A 349 -20.83 0.41 -4.79
N PHE A 350 -22.08 0.76 -5.10
CA PHE A 350 -22.45 1.24 -6.42
C PHE A 350 -21.94 2.67 -6.66
N ALA A 351 -21.50 2.94 -7.88
CA ALA A 351 -21.09 4.27 -8.30
C ALA A 351 -22.29 5.24 -8.29
N LYS A 352 -22.08 6.43 -7.72
CA LYS A 352 -23.06 7.53 -7.78
C LYS A 352 -22.92 8.25 -9.12
N HIS A 353 -23.73 7.87 -10.10
CA HIS A 353 -23.75 8.55 -11.40
C HIS A 353 -24.59 9.82 -11.33
N ILE A 354 -23.93 10.98 -11.43
CA ILE A 354 -24.59 12.29 -11.49
C ILE A 354 -24.81 12.73 -12.94
N HIS A 355 -23.96 12.27 -13.86
CA HIS A 355 -24.02 12.60 -15.28
C HIS A 355 -23.79 11.36 -16.15
N SER A 356 -24.72 11.09 -17.06
CA SER A 356 -24.57 10.07 -18.10
C SER A 356 -24.01 10.70 -19.37
N LYS A 357 -23.09 10.02 -20.04
CA LYS A 357 -22.62 10.39 -21.37
C LYS A 357 -23.02 9.29 -22.33
N LEU A 358 -23.66 9.67 -23.43
CA LEU A 358 -23.95 8.72 -24.48
C LEU A 358 -22.71 8.47 -25.33
N VAL A 359 -22.47 7.20 -25.64
CA VAL A 359 -21.37 6.76 -26.51
C VAL A 359 -21.96 5.96 -27.64
N CYS A 360 -21.55 6.25 -28.87
CA CYS A 360 -22.08 5.57 -30.04
C CYS A 360 -21.63 4.11 -30.09
N TYR A 361 -22.57 3.20 -30.36
CA TYR A 361 -22.27 1.77 -30.48
C TYR A 361 -21.27 1.43 -31.60
N ILE A 362 -21.26 2.20 -32.70
CA ILE A 362 -20.44 1.94 -33.90
C ILE A 362 -19.09 2.64 -33.79
N THR A 363 -19.08 3.97 -33.62
CA THR A 363 -17.84 4.76 -33.63
C THR A 363 -17.11 4.75 -32.30
N LYS A 364 -17.77 4.35 -31.21
CA LYS A 364 -17.25 4.45 -29.82
C LYS A 364 -16.91 5.88 -29.38
N GLU A 365 -17.35 6.87 -30.15
CA GLU A 365 -17.20 8.29 -29.81
C GLU A 365 -18.39 8.78 -28.98
N PRO A 366 -18.20 9.78 -28.11
CA PRO A 366 -19.29 10.41 -27.38
C PRO A 366 -20.29 11.06 -28.33
N MET A 367 -21.57 10.89 -28.02
CA MET A 367 -22.68 11.59 -28.68
C MET A 367 -22.94 12.89 -27.91
N ASN A 368 -22.69 14.03 -28.57
CA ASN A 368 -22.75 15.37 -27.99
C ASN A 368 -23.20 16.39 -29.06
N ASP A 369 -23.14 17.69 -28.76
CA ASP A 369 -23.59 18.74 -29.69
C ASP A 369 -22.90 18.69 -31.06
N ASN A 370 -21.64 18.26 -31.10
CA ASN A 370 -20.85 18.13 -32.34
C ASN A 370 -21.04 16.76 -33.03
N ASN A 371 -21.63 15.78 -32.36
CA ASN A 371 -21.89 14.45 -32.88
C ASN A 371 -23.22 13.92 -32.31
N PRO A 372 -24.37 14.54 -32.68
CA PRO A 372 -25.63 14.31 -32.00
C PRO A 372 -26.16 12.89 -32.26
N PRO A 373 -27.04 12.39 -31.37
CA PRO A 373 -27.70 11.11 -31.56
C PRO A 373 -28.80 11.19 -32.64
N LEU A 374 -28.80 10.21 -33.55
CA LEU A 374 -29.83 9.95 -34.55
C LEU A 374 -30.55 8.64 -34.24
N VAL A 375 -31.87 8.65 -34.34
CA VAL A 375 -32.78 7.54 -34.08
C VAL A 375 -33.22 6.93 -35.41
N LEU A 376 -33.03 5.61 -35.55
CA LEU A 376 -33.58 4.83 -36.66
C LEU A 376 -35.08 4.56 -36.44
N PRO A 377 -35.86 4.25 -37.49
CA PRO A 377 -37.28 3.91 -37.37
C PRO A 377 -37.59 2.73 -36.42
N ASN A 378 -36.63 1.82 -36.21
CA ASN A 378 -36.74 0.73 -35.23
C ASN A 378 -36.39 1.13 -33.78
N GLY A 379 -36.18 2.42 -33.50
CA GLY A 379 -35.92 2.96 -32.17
C GLY A 379 -34.46 2.89 -31.70
N TYR A 380 -33.54 2.28 -32.46
CA TYR A 380 -32.12 2.27 -32.08
C TYR A 380 -31.43 3.60 -32.40
N VAL A 381 -30.53 4.02 -31.50
CA VAL A 381 -29.85 5.32 -31.56
C VAL A 381 -28.36 5.15 -31.88
N TYR A 382 -27.87 5.92 -32.83
CA TYR A 382 -26.46 5.96 -33.23
C TYR A 382 -26.01 7.41 -33.45
N SER A 383 -24.70 7.66 -33.54
CA SER A 383 -24.20 9.02 -33.74
C SER A 383 -24.32 9.45 -35.20
N THR A 384 -24.49 10.76 -35.43
CA THR A 384 -24.52 11.33 -36.78
C THR A 384 -23.32 10.91 -37.61
N LYS A 385 -22.09 11.00 -37.06
CA LYS A 385 -20.88 10.55 -37.77
C LYS A 385 -20.96 9.09 -38.20
N ALA A 386 -21.46 8.21 -37.34
CA ALA A 386 -21.59 6.79 -37.67
C ALA A 386 -22.57 6.56 -38.82
N MET A 387 -23.70 7.27 -38.80
CA MET A 387 -24.72 7.15 -39.84
C MET A 387 -24.23 7.74 -41.16
N GLU A 388 -23.60 8.91 -41.16
CA GLU A 388 -23.04 9.53 -42.36
C GLU A 388 -21.99 8.65 -43.02
N GLN A 389 -21.03 8.13 -42.24
CA GLN A 389 -20.01 7.21 -42.75
C GLN A 389 -20.62 5.95 -43.38
N MET A 390 -21.69 5.41 -42.77
CA MET A 390 -22.38 4.24 -43.30
C MET A 390 -23.15 4.57 -44.58
N ALA A 391 -23.86 5.70 -44.63
CA ALA A 391 -24.59 6.15 -45.82
C ALA A 391 -23.64 6.41 -46.99
N MET A 392 -22.49 7.04 -46.75
CA MET A 392 -21.49 7.28 -47.80
C MET A 392 -20.98 5.97 -48.42
N ARG A 393 -20.79 4.93 -47.61
CA ARG A 393 -20.33 3.61 -48.09
C ARG A 393 -21.42 2.82 -48.80
N ASN A 394 -22.68 3.02 -48.42
CA ASN A 394 -23.82 2.20 -48.86
C ASN A 394 -24.84 2.99 -49.69
N GLN A 395 -24.41 4.00 -50.45
CA GLN A 395 -25.26 4.77 -51.37
C GLN A 395 -26.53 5.35 -50.69
N GLY A 396 -26.38 5.91 -49.49
CA GLY A 396 -27.47 6.53 -48.72
C GLY A 396 -28.27 5.58 -47.83
N LYS A 397 -27.98 4.27 -47.86
CA LYS A 397 -28.65 3.26 -47.04
C LYS A 397 -27.91 3.00 -45.73
N ILE A 398 -28.66 2.83 -44.66
CA ILE A 398 -28.17 2.55 -43.31
C ILE A 398 -28.67 1.17 -42.90
N VAL A 399 -27.75 0.27 -42.56
CA VAL A 399 -28.06 -1.06 -42.04
C VAL A 399 -27.92 -1.02 -40.53
N CYS A 400 -29.00 -1.27 -39.80
CA CYS A 400 -28.97 -1.32 -38.34
C CYS A 400 -28.09 -2.51 -37.88
N PRO A 401 -26.96 -2.29 -37.18
CA PRO A 401 -26.05 -3.38 -36.78
C PRO A 401 -26.67 -4.42 -35.84
N ARG A 402 -27.75 -4.05 -35.14
CA ARG A 402 -28.40 -4.91 -34.14
C ARG A 402 -29.55 -5.74 -34.69
N THR A 403 -30.22 -5.27 -35.75
CA THR A 403 -31.43 -5.92 -36.30
C THR A 403 -31.30 -6.31 -37.77
N GLY A 404 -30.28 -5.82 -38.47
CA GLY A 404 -30.11 -6.01 -39.92
C GLY A 404 -31.09 -5.20 -40.79
N ALA A 405 -32.04 -4.47 -40.20
CA ALA A 405 -33.00 -3.66 -40.94
C ALA A 405 -32.32 -2.50 -41.70
N VAL A 406 -32.81 -2.21 -42.91
CA VAL A 406 -32.22 -1.22 -43.81
C VAL A 406 -33.15 -0.02 -43.96
N TYR A 407 -32.61 1.18 -43.77
CA TYR A 407 -33.34 2.45 -43.84
C TYR A 407 -32.59 3.46 -44.70
N ASN A 408 -33.29 4.47 -45.21
CA ASN A 408 -32.62 5.60 -45.88
C ASN A 408 -32.16 6.63 -44.85
N PHE A 409 -31.05 7.32 -45.12
CA PHE A 409 -30.53 8.36 -44.22
C PHE A 409 -31.56 9.46 -43.90
N SER A 410 -32.44 9.78 -44.85
CA SER A 410 -33.51 10.77 -44.68
C SER A 410 -34.60 10.37 -43.69
N GLU A 411 -34.70 9.08 -43.34
CA GLU A 411 -35.72 8.54 -42.42
C GLU A 411 -35.27 8.65 -40.96
N LEU A 412 -34.04 9.10 -40.69
CA LEU A 412 -33.50 9.22 -39.34
C LEU A 412 -33.98 10.50 -38.67
N ALA A 413 -34.38 10.40 -37.40
CA ALA A 413 -34.77 11.54 -36.59
C ALA A 413 -33.65 11.94 -35.61
N LYS A 414 -33.49 13.24 -35.35
CA LYS A 414 -32.58 13.71 -34.29
C LYS A 414 -33.20 13.46 -32.92
N ALA A 415 -32.44 12.87 -32.00
CA ALA A 415 -32.82 12.80 -30.60
C ALA A 415 -32.26 14.02 -29.85
N TYR A 416 -33.10 14.63 -29.03
CA TYR A 416 -32.72 15.67 -28.08
C TYR A 416 -32.82 15.09 -26.67
N ILE A 417 -31.77 15.29 -25.88
CA ILE A 417 -31.68 14.74 -24.53
C ILE A 417 -31.46 15.92 -23.60
N SER A 418 -32.44 16.13 -22.72
CA SER A 418 -32.46 17.18 -21.70
C SER A 418 -31.88 16.69 -20.39
#